data_AF-A0A0S6VS85-F1
#
_entry.id   AF-A0A0S6VS85-F1
#
_cell.length_a   1.000
_cell.length_b   1.000
_cell.length_c   1.000
_cell.angle_alpha   90.00
_cell.angle_beta   90.00
_cell.angle_gamma   90.00
#
_symmetry.space_group_name_H-M   'P 1'
#
loop_
_entity.id
_entity.type
_entity.pdbx_description
1 polymer ?
#
loop_
_entity_poly.entity_id
_entity_poly.type
_entity_poly.pdbx_seq_one_letter_code
_entity_poly.pdbx_strand_id
1 'polypeptide(L)'
;MSKQTSPDLIENICEGKGTRFHGVQCQFYANLARECDLLKGQQIQVFWDHGRCAYIVLQIVEEGCMKTIHEMYADLIPDDAFDYDIQAVVHRLKHQELTAGFSLPVWHRYVYTTVYREIKRQLPMLPDKRHCGTCKHLSKSTDYICEHRHEIHASLRICDEYARKPDTLEVVENIDCMTCQHLSRKSYFCYFHREKRNKTDDLCENYSAEIVVDFISLNDDATDENAAHQSPQPNRLLHEISQIQAQTTLSAEDQVSAEDELNHIRTLLQDRIETAAAGSKRREMYERQYELFFQIVMKMCDDDLEEDDAIQAIAKEFGIKEWTLRRDIRDAREFLLKNA
;
A
#
# COMPACT_ATOMS: atom_id res chain seq x y z
N MET A 1 24.82 16.50 5.17
CA MET A 1 23.45 16.28 5.68
C MET A 1 23.13 14.81 5.51
N SER A 2 22.94 14.04 6.59
CA SER A 2 22.60 12.61 6.48
C SER A 2 21.17 12.47 6.00
N LYS A 3 20.94 11.69 4.95
CA LYS A 3 19.60 11.26 4.54
C LYS A 3 18.92 10.61 5.74
N GLN A 4 17.88 11.24 6.30
CA GLN A 4 16.99 10.57 7.22
C GLN A 4 16.20 9.54 6.40
N THR A 5 16.69 8.29 6.44
CA THR A 5 15.89 7.15 6.01
C THR A 5 14.62 7.12 6.85
N SER A 6 13.47 7.05 6.18
CA SER A 6 12.18 6.88 6.86
C SER A 6 12.31 5.80 7.92
N PRO A 7 11.91 6.05 9.17
CA PRO A 7 12.13 5.13 10.26
C PRO A 7 11.47 3.79 9.93
N ASP A 8 12.24 2.71 10.09
CA ASP A 8 11.77 1.35 9.86
C ASP A 8 10.55 1.09 10.75
N LEU A 9 9.49 0.51 10.16
CA LEU A 9 8.24 0.17 10.84
C LEU A 9 8.50 -0.59 12.15
N ILE A 10 9.52 -1.45 12.16
CA ILE A 10 9.94 -2.23 13.31
C ILE A 10 10.49 -1.33 14.42
N GLU A 11 11.27 -0.31 14.08
CA GLU A 11 11.80 0.64 15.06
C GLU A 11 10.67 1.47 15.67
N ASN A 12 9.73 1.93 14.83
CA ASN A 12 8.59 2.71 15.30
C ASN A 12 7.73 1.92 16.30
N ILE A 13 7.47 0.64 16.02
CA ILE A 13 6.56 -0.17 16.84
C ILE A 13 7.29 -0.88 17.99
N CYS A 14 8.37 -1.59 17.68
CA CYS A 14 9.00 -2.52 18.61
C CYS A 14 10.10 -1.87 19.45
N GLU A 15 10.83 -0.89 18.90
CA GLU A 15 11.78 -0.08 19.69
C GLU A 15 11.10 1.07 20.42
N GLY A 16 9.83 1.34 20.09
CA GLY A 16 9.05 2.40 20.71
C GLY A 16 9.43 3.80 20.23
N LYS A 17 10.17 3.91 19.10
CA LYS A 17 10.55 5.21 18.52
C LYS A 17 9.37 5.99 17.95
N GLY A 18 8.24 5.33 17.68
CA GLY A 18 7.02 5.98 17.23
C GLY A 18 6.32 6.74 18.35
N THR A 19 5.61 7.82 17.99
CA THR A 19 4.85 8.68 18.90
C THR A 19 3.89 7.90 19.81
N ARG A 20 3.23 6.87 19.26
CA ARG A 20 2.28 6.01 19.99
C ARG A 20 2.86 5.33 21.23
N PHE A 21 4.17 5.08 21.26
CA PHE A 21 4.81 4.29 22.32
C PHE A 21 5.73 5.10 23.23
N HIS A 22 5.91 6.40 22.99
CA HIS A 22 6.64 7.31 23.87
C HIS A 22 8.04 6.79 24.29
N GLY A 23 8.79 6.17 23.36
CA GLY A 23 10.11 5.61 23.64
C GLY A 23 10.11 4.29 24.43
N VAL A 24 8.93 3.73 24.76
CA VAL A 24 8.83 2.48 25.50
C VAL A 24 9.03 1.30 24.56
N GLN A 25 10.13 0.58 24.71
CA GLN A 25 10.42 -0.63 23.93
C GLN A 25 9.43 -1.77 24.23
N CYS A 26 9.15 -2.60 23.23
CA CYS A 26 8.38 -3.82 23.39
C CYS A 26 9.13 -4.85 24.24
N GLN A 27 8.49 -5.38 25.28
CA GLN A 27 9.11 -6.34 26.20
C GLN A 27 9.51 -7.67 25.54
N PHE A 28 8.96 -7.97 24.37
CA PHE A 28 9.26 -9.18 23.59
C PHE A 28 10.19 -8.93 22.40
N TYR A 29 10.75 -7.72 22.28
CA TYR A 29 11.65 -7.36 21.20
C TYR A 29 13.07 -7.20 21.72
N ALA A 30 13.99 -8.00 21.19
CA ALA A 30 15.40 -7.95 21.51
C ALA A 30 16.13 -6.99 20.56
N ASN A 31 16.36 -5.75 21.01
CA ASN A 31 16.96 -4.67 20.20
C ASN A 31 18.27 -5.09 19.50
N LEU A 32 19.21 -5.69 20.24
CA LEU A 32 20.50 -6.12 19.69
C LEU A 32 20.38 -7.12 18.54
N ALA A 33 19.40 -8.01 18.59
CA ALA A 33 19.16 -9.02 17.55
C ALA A 33 18.17 -8.55 16.48
N ARG A 34 17.42 -7.47 16.74
CA ARG A 34 16.25 -7.02 15.97
C ARG A 34 15.23 -8.12 15.73
N GLU A 35 15.04 -8.96 16.74
CA GLU A 35 14.16 -10.13 16.71
C GLU A 35 13.03 -10.01 17.74
N CYS A 36 11.90 -10.65 17.46
CA CYS A 36 10.80 -10.81 18.41
C CYS A 36 10.86 -12.20 19.03
N ASP A 37 10.99 -12.27 20.35
CA ASP A 37 11.15 -13.54 21.09
C ASP A 37 9.92 -14.45 20.93
N LEU A 38 8.71 -13.87 20.83
CA LEU A 38 7.48 -14.64 20.63
C LEU A 38 7.41 -15.28 19.24
N LEU A 39 7.84 -14.56 18.20
CA LEU A 39 7.93 -15.12 16.84
C LEU A 39 9.03 -16.19 16.78
N LYS A 40 10.19 -15.93 17.38
CA LYS A 40 11.32 -16.87 17.45
C LYS A 40 10.95 -18.16 18.20
N GLY A 41 10.19 -18.04 19.28
CA GLY A 41 9.67 -19.16 20.05
C GLY A 41 8.48 -19.89 19.41
N GLN A 42 8.05 -19.48 18.21
CA GLN A 42 6.85 -20.01 17.53
C GLN A 42 5.57 -19.92 18.35
N GLN A 43 5.50 -18.96 19.28
CA GLN A 43 4.35 -18.77 20.15
C GLN A 43 3.34 -17.85 19.47
N ILE A 44 2.86 -18.24 18.28
CA ILE A 44 1.99 -17.39 17.44
C ILE A 44 0.74 -16.93 18.19
N GLN A 45 0.13 -17.80 19.00
CA GLN A 45 -1.03 -17.41 19.80
C GLN A 45 -0.69 -16.30 20.81
N VAL A 46 0.40 -16.47 21.58
CA VAL A 46 0.86 -15.46 22.54
C VAL A 46 1.29 -14.18 21.83
N PHE A 47 1.89 -14.30 20.65
CA PHE A 47 2.27 -13.18 19.78
C PHE A 47 1.05 -12.37 19.35
N TRP A 48 -0.05 -13.01 18.97
CA TRP A 48 -1.29 -12.29 18.67
C TRP A 48 -1.89 -11.63 19.91
N ASP A 49 -1.83 -12.29 21.07
CA ASP A 49 -2.49 -11.80 22.28
C ASP A 49 -1.69 -10.67 22.97
N HIS A 50 -0.35 -10.69 22.88
CA HIS A 50 0.53 -9.78 23.63
C HIS A 50 1.56 -9.03 22.77
N GLY A 51 1.76 -9.44 21.51
CA GLY A 51 2.74 -8.83 20.61
C GLY A 51 2.22 -7.49 20.07
N ARG A 52 2.90 -6.39 20.40
CA ARG A 52 2.52 -5.04 19.92
C ARG A 52 2.39 -4.93 18.41
N CYS A 53 3.27 -5.59 17.68
CA CYS A 53 3.32 -5.54 16.23
C CYS A 53 2.31 -6.45 15.53
N ALA A 54 1.61 -7.35 16.22
CA ALA A 54 0.71 -8.30 15.57
C ALA A 54 -0.43 -7.59 14.83
N TYR A 55 -1.26 -6.82 15.56
CA TYR A 55 -2.39 -6.09 14.99
C TYR A 55 -1.96 -4.82 14.26
N ILE A 56 -0.93 -4.11 14.73
CA ILE A 56 -0.50 -2.86 14.10
C ILE A 56 0.06 -3.10 12.70
N VAL A 57 0.86 -4.16 12.52
CA VAL A 57 1.34 -4.54 11.19
C VAL A 57 0.18 -4.97 10.31
N LEU A 58 -0.82 -5.66 10.84
CA LEU A 58 -2.03 -6.02 10.10
C LEU A 58 -2.77 -4.79 9.56
N GLN A 59 -3.05 -3.80 10.42
CA GLN A 59 -3.75 -2.57 10.04
C GLN A 59 -2.98 -1.77 8.97
N ILE A 60 -1.69 -1.56 9.17
CA ILE A 60 -0.86 -0.80 8.21
C ILE A 60 -0.78 -1.51 6.86
N VAL A 61 -0.67 -2.84 6.88
CA VAL A 61 -0.66 -3.64 5.66
C VAL A 61 -2.03 -3.60 4.96
N GLU A 62 -3.11 -3.67 5.72
CA GLU A 62 -4.48 -3.57 5.24
C GLU A 62 -4.71 -2.24 4.52
N GLU A 63 -4.46 -1.12 5.19
CA GLU A 63 -4.59 0.22 4.62
C GLU A 63 -3.73 0.37 3.36
N GLY A 64 -2.48 -0.11 3.41
CA GLY A 64 -1.59 -0.09 2.25
C GLY A 64 -2.08 -0.95 1.08
N CYS A 65 -2.63 -2.14 1.35
CA CYS A 65 -3.19 -3.01 0.32
C CYS A 65 -4.45 -2.39 -0.30
N MET A 66 -5.35 -1.86 0.53
CA MET A 66 -6.57 -1.20 0.10
C MET A 66 -6.25 0.02 -0.75
N LYS A 67 -5.38 0.91 -0.28
CA LYS A 67 -4.91 2.07 -1.04
C LYS A 67 -4.31 1.65 -2.40
N THR A 68 -3.43 0.64 -2.41
CA THR A 68 -2.84 0.13 -3.66
C THR A 68 -3.91 -0.39 -4.62
N ILE A 69 -4.95 -1.05 -4.11
CA ILE A 69 -6.02 -1.63 -4.91
C ILE A 69 -6.96 -0.55 -5.44
N HIS A 70 -7.34 0.43 -4.62
CA HIS A 70 -8.09 1.62 -5.06
C HIS A 70 -7.32 2.39 -6.14
N GLU A 71 -6.04 2.70 -5.93
CA GLU A 71 -5.20 3.38 -6.92
C GLU A 71 -5.10 2.60 -8.24
N MET A 72 -5.01 1.27 -8.17
CA MET A 72 -4.89 0.42 -9.36
C MET A 72 -6.21 0.19 -10.11
N TYR A 73 -7.34 0.31 -9.42
CA TYR A 73 -8.65 -0.10 -9.93
C TYR A 73 -9.76 0.91 -9.61
N ALA A 74 -9.41 2.20 -9.54
CA ALA A 74 -10.32 3.29 -9.17
C ALA A 74 -11.63 3.25 -9.98
N ASP A 75 -11.57 2.88 -11.25
CA ASP A 75 -12.74 2.81 -12.14
C ASP A 75 -13.62 1.55 -11.95
N LEU A 76 -13.15 0.55 -11.20
CA LEU A 76 -13.77 -0.79 -11.13
C LEU A 76 -14.31 -1.14 -9.75
N ILE A 77 -13.91 -0.42 -8.70
CA ILE A 77 -14.30 -0.71 -7.32
C ILE A 77 -15.35 0.33 -6.92
N PRO A 78 -16.61 -0.06 -6.66
CA PRO A 78 -17.62 0.84 -6.10
C PRO A 78 -17.17 1.34 -4.72
N ASP A 79 -17.21 2.66 -4.51
CA ASP A 79 -16.54 3.38 -3.40
C ASP A 79 -16.85 2.85 -1.98
N ASP A 80 -18.05 2.33 -1.71
CA ASP A 80 -18.51 2.28 -0.31
C ASP A 80 -18.83 0.89 0.28
N ALA A 81 -18.61 -0.21 -0.45
CA ALA A 81 -19.17 -1.52 -0.04
C ALA A 81 -18.15 -2.66 0.14
N PHE A 82 -16.84 -2.40 0.04
CA PHE A 82 -15.86 -3.46 0.18
C PHE A 82 -15.50 -3.73 1.65
N ASP A 83 -16.36 -4.51 2.31
CA ASP A 83 -16.09 -5.07 3.63
C ASP A 83 -15.43 -6.45 3.47
N TYR A 84 -14.11 -6.51 3.61
CA TYR A 84 -13.41 -7.79 3.55
C TYR A 84 -13.22 -8.38 4.95
N ASP A 85 -13.56 -9.66 5.09
CA ASP A 85 -13.52 -10.39 6.36
C ASP A 85 -12.11 -10.45 6.99
N ILE A 86 -11.80 -9.44 7.81
CA ILE A 86 -10.57 -9.34 8.61
C ILE A 86 -10.45 -10.49 9.61
N GLN A 87 -11.56 -11.01 10.12
CA GLN A 87 -11.54 -12.14 11.05
C GLN A 87 -11.05 -13.41 10.36
N ALA A 88 -11.43 -13.64 9.11
CA ALA A 88 -10.90 -14.74 8.31
C ALA A 88 -9.39 -14.57 7.99
N VAL A 89 -8.89 -13.33 7.88
CA VAL A 89 -7.44 -13.07 7.76
C VAL A 89 -6.72 -13.41 9.06
N VAL A 90 -7.18 -12.88 10.19
CA VAL A 90 -6.61 -13.14 11.52
C VAL A 90 -6.63 -14.64 11.83
N HIS A 91 -7.75 -15.31 11.56
CA HIS A 91 -7.89 -16.75 11.75
C HIS A 91 -6.82 -17.52 10.95
N ARG A 92 -6.64 -17.20 9.66
CA ARG A 92 -5.60 -17.85 8.84
C ARG A 92 -4.19 -17.57 9.36
N LEU A 93 -3.89 -16.32 9.70
CA LEU A 93 -2.58 -15.95 10.23
C LEU A 93 -2.27 -16.64 11.57
N LYS A 94 -3.28 -16.87 12.42
CA LYS A 94 -3.12 -17.61 13.70
C LYS A 94 -2.80 -19.10 13.49
N HIS A 95 -3.35 -19.71 12.46
CA HIS A 95 -3.16 -21.13 12.15
C HIS A 95 -1.93 -21.41 11.28
N GLN A 96 -1.24 -20.37 10.83
CA GLN A 96 -0.13 -20.52 9.91
C GLN A 96 1.20 -20.68 10.65
N GLU A 97 1.85 -21.82 10.45
CA GLU A 97 3.19 -22.07 10.95
C GLU A 97 4.23 -21.36 10.06
N LEU A 98 5.03 -20.48 10.67
CA LEU A 98 6.17 -19.86 9.98
C LEU A 98 7.26 -20.93 9.82
N THR A 99 7.43 -21.45 8.61
CA THR A 99 8.41 -22.53 8.34
C THR A 99 9.86 -22.05 8.35
N ALA A 100 10.09 -20.75 8.11
CA ALA A 100 11.43 -20.16 8.12
C ALA A 100 11.36 -18.64 8.35
N GLY A 101 12.41 -18.10 8.98
CA GLY A 101 12.59 -16.66 9.17
C GLY A 101 11.65 -16.07 10.21
N PHE A 102 11.94 -16.28 11.50
CA PHE A 102 11.14 -15.74 12.62
C PHE A 102 11.40 -14.26 12.92
N SER A 103 11.60 -13.46 11.87
CA SER A 103 11.89 -12.04 11.99
C SER A 103 10.66 -11.20 11.64
N LEU A 104 10.59 -9.98 12.18
CA LEU A 104 9.49 -9.07 11.91
C LEU A 104 9.35 -8.67 10.43
N PRO A 105 10.42 -8.48 9.64
CA PRO A 105 10.28 -8.25 8.20
C PRO A 105 9.62 -9.42 7.47
N VAL A 106 9.94 -10.65 7.90
CA VAL A 106 9.33 -11.85 7.35
C VAL A 106 7.85 -11.90 7.74
N TRP A 107 7.51 -11.65 9.01
CA TRP A 107 6.12 -11.53 9.46
C TRP A 107 5.34 -10.49 8.65
N HIS A 108 5.88 -9.28 8.49
CA HIS A 108 5.25 -8.23 7.68
C HIS A 108 4.95 -8.71 6.25
N ARG A 109 5.91 -9.36 5.59
CA ARG A 109 5.71 -9.93 4.25
C ARG A 109 4.64 -11.02 4.23
N TYR A 110 4.55 -11.84 5.27
CA TYR A 110 3.52 -12.87 5.42
C TYR A 110 2.13 -12.25 5.58
N VAL A 111 1.98 -11.25 6.46
CA VAL A 111 0.74 -10.51 6.64
C VAL A 111 0.32 -9.86 5.33
N TYR A 112 1.23 -9.14 4.66
CA TYR A 112 1.00 -8.54 3.34
C TYR A 112 0.47 -9.55 2.32
N THR A 113 1.14 -10.68 2.18
CA THR A 113 0.73 -11.71 1.22
C THR A 113 -0.65 -12.28 1.55
N THR A 114 -0.97 -12.43 2.83
CA THR A 114 -2.24 -13.01 3.28
C THR A 114 -3.40 -12.04 3.09
N VAL A 115 -3.24 -10.80 3.55
CA VAL A 115 -4.21 -9.71 3.37
C VAL A 115 -4.48 -9.48 1.89
N TYR A 116 -3.43 -9.30 1.08
CA TYR A 116 -3.57 -9.07 -0.36
C TYR A 116 -4.32 -10.20 -1.07
N ARG A 117 -3.98 -11.46 -0.75
CA ARG A 117 -4.69 -12.62 -1.32
C ARG A 117 -6.15 -12.65 -0.91
N GLU A 118 -6.45 -12.26 0.32
CA GLU A 118 -7.82 -12.28 0.80
C GLU A 118 -8.68 -11.19 0.17
N ILE A 119 -8.17 -9.96 0.11
CA ILE A 119 -8.82 -8.87 -0.60
C ILE A 119 -9.07 -9.29 -2.06
N LYS A 120 -8.04 -9.83 -2.73
CA LYS A 120 -8.15 -10.31 -4.12
C LYS A 120 -9.18 -11.44 -4.28
N ARG A 121 -9.28 -12.36 -3.32
CA ARG A 121 -10.27 -13.46 -3.35
C ARG A 121 -11.70 -12.92 -3.36
N GLN A 122 -11.95 -11.82 -2.67
CA GLN A 122 -13.27 -11.19 -2.57
C GLN A 122 -13.56 -10.24 -3.73
N LEU A 123 -12.56 -9.90 -4.53
CA LEU A 123 -12.70 -9.13 -5.76
C LEU A 123 -12.43 -10.03 -7.00
N PRO A 124 -13.28 -11.03 -7.29
CA PRO A 124 -13.06 -11.97 -8.40
C PRO A 124 -13.09 -11.31 -9.79
N MET A 125 -13.66 -10.11 -9.89
CA MET A 125 -13.68 -9.27 -11.09
C MET A 125 -12.33 -8.59 -11.35
N LEU A 126 -11.41 -8.56 -10.39
CA LEU A 126 -10.07 -8.05 -10.66
C LEU A 126 -9.36 -9.02 -11.61
N PRO A 127 -8.97 -8.57 -12.80
CA PRO A 127 -8.24 -9.42 -13.70
C PRO A 127 -6.97 -9.87 -13.00
N ASP A 128 -6.72 -11.19 -12.99
CA ASP A 128 -5.38 -11.69 -12.74
C ASP A 128 -4.46 -10.90 -13.67
N LYS A 129 -3.51 -10.14 -13.11
CA LYS A 129 -2.45 -9.49 -13.88
C LYS A 129 -1.70 -10.57 -14.66
N ARG A 130 -2.25 -10.92 -15.82
CA ARG A 130 -1.57 -11.68 -16.85
C ARG A 130 -0.79 -10.64 -17.60
N HIS A 131 0.42 -10.39 -17.12
CA HIS A 131 1.43 -9.86 -18.00
C HIS A 131 1.52 -10.83 -19.18
N CYS A 132 1.45 -10.33 -20.41
CA CYS A 132 1.62 -11.15 -21.62
C CYS A 132 3.01 -11.81 -21.70
N GLY A 133 3.88 -11.61 -20.71
CA GLY A 133 5.28 -12.03 -20.67
C GLY A 133 6.22 -11.00 -21.29
N THR A 134 5.69 -10.06 -22.08
CA THR A 134 6.43 -9.07 -22.86
C THR A 134 6.25 -7.63 -22.38
N CYS A 135 5.37 -7.37 -21.40
CA CYS A 135 5.29 -6.03 -20.80
C CYS A 135 6.44 -5.85 -19.78
N LYS A 136 7.39 -4.96 -20.09
CA LYS A 136 8.48 -4.59 -19.18
C LYS A 136 8.11 -3.30 -18.43
N HIS A 137 8.26 -3.36 -17.11
CA HIS A 137 8.10 -2.20 -16.23
C HIS A 137 9.34 -1.31 -16.33
N LEU A 138 9.21 -0.11 -16.91
CA LEU A 138 10.32 0.83 -17.03
C LEU A 138 10.36 1.78 -15.82
N SER A 139 10.87 1.26 -14.70
CA SER A 139 11.19 2.05 -13.50
C SER A 139 10.00 2.79 -12.84
N LYS A 140 10.26 3.58 -11.79
CA LYS A 140 9.24 4.18 -10.89
C LYS A 140 8.35 5.26 -11.54
N SER A 141 8.72 5.77 -12.71
CA SER A 141 7.81 6.53 -13.57
C SER A 141 6.85 5.51 -14.19
N THR A 142 5.55 5.70 -14.02
CA THR A 142 4.42 4.78 -14.25
C THR A 142 4.24 4.22 -15.68
N ASP A 143 5.28 4.26 -16.50
CA ASP A 143 5.27 3.90 -17.90
C ASP A 143 5.53 2.39 -18.10
N TYR A 144 4.58 1.72 -18.72
CA TYR A 144 4.68 0.32 -19.14
C TYR A 144 4.93 0.27 -20.65
N ILE A 145 5.94 -0.46 -21.09
CA ILE A 145 6.10 -0.80 -22.52
C ILE A 145 5.56 -2.19 -22.78
N CYS A 146 4.57 -2.29 -23.65
CA CYS A 146 4.17 -3.56 -24.24
C CYS A 146 5.11 -3.88 -25.42
N GLU A 147 6.06 -4.80 -25.27
CA GLU A 147 7.00 -5.15 -26.37
C GLU A 147 6.26 -5.72 -27.60
N HIS A 148 5.04 -6.25 -27.44
CA HIS A 148 4.27 -6.78 -28.56
C HIS A 148 3.61 -5.69 -29.41
N ARG A 149 3.25 -4.55 -28.80
CA ARG A 149 2.60 -3.42 -29.48
C ARG A 149 3.51 -2.21 -29.68
N HIS A 150 4.65 -2.18 -28.99
CA HIS A 150 5.58 -1.05 -28.91
C HIS A 150 4.90 0.24 -28.39
N GLU A 151 3.87 0.08 -27.56
CA GLU A 151 3.12 1.18 -26.95
C GLU A 151 3.63 1.44 -25.52
N ILE A 152 3.77 2.73 -25.19
CA ILE A 152 4.07 3.21 -23.84
C ILE A 152 2.74 3.61 -23.20
N HIS A 153 2.41 3.04 -22.05
CA HIS A 153 1.21 3.40 -21.29
C HIS A 153 1.60 4.07 -19.98
N ALA A 154 1.10 5.28 -19.75
CA ALA A 154 1.32 6.07 -18.54
C ALA A 154 0.67 5.46 -17.27
N SER A 155 -0.24 4.53 -17.46
CA SER A 155 -0.82 3.68 -16.42
C SER A 155 -1.01 2.27 -16.97
N LEU A 156 -1.07 1.28 -16.07
CA LEU A 156 -1.12 -0.13 -16.41
C LEU A 156 -2.49 -0.49 -17.02
N ARG A 157 -2.74 -0.12 -18.27
CA ARG A 157 -3.89 -0.62 -19.03
C ARG A 157 -3.73 -2.11 -19.24
N ILE A 158 -4.75 -2.87 -18.86
CA ILE A 158 -4.87 -4.28 -19.23
C ILE A 158 -4.87 -4.31 -20.76
N CYS A 159 -4.02 -5.13 -21.39
CA CYS A 159 -4.08 -5.27 -22.84
C CYS A 159 -5.45 -5.82 -23.24
N ASP A 160 -6.27 -4.99 -23.91
CA ASP A 160 -7.63 -5.34 -24.33
C ASP A 160 -7.71 -6.62 -25.18
N GLU A 161 -6.63 -7.02 -25.84
CA GLU A 161 -6.54 -8.26 -26.63
C GLU A 161 -6.44 -9.53 -25.79
N TYR A 162 -6.31 -9.44 -24.46
CA TYR A 162 -6.37 -10.60 -23.56
C TYR A 162 -7.78 -10.85 -23.02
N ALA A 163 -8.83 -10.42 -23.73
CA ALA A 163 -10.10 -11.11 -23.68
C ALA A 163 -9.85 -12.59 -23.98
N ARG A 164 -10.28 -13.50 -23.10
CA ARG A 164 -10.09 -14.97 -23.22
C ARG A 164 -10.09 -15.39 -24.69
N LYS A 165 -8.95 -15.80 -25.24
CA LYS A 165 -8.94 -16.40 -26.58
C LYS A 165 -9.89 -17.60 -26.54
N PRO A 166 -10.92 -17.67 -27.39
CA PRO A 166 -11.64 -18.92 -27.60
C PRO A 166 -10.63 -19.96 -28.09
N ASP A 167 -10.83 -21.21 -27.68
CA ASP A 167 -10.02 -22.36 -28.10
C ASP A 167 -10.05 -22.49 -29.63
N THR A 168 -9.09 -21.88 -30.32
CA THR A 168 -8.80 -22.17 -31.72
C THR A 168 -7.33 -22.51 -31.89
N LEU A 169 -7.12 -23.80 -32.20
CA LEU A 169 -5.86 -24.40 -32.63
C LEU A 169 -5.53 -23.89 -34.04
N GLU A 170 -4.53 -23.02 -34.16
CA GLU A 170 -3.81 -22.86 -35.42
C GLU A 170 -2.36 -23.29 -35.25
N VAL A 171 -1.95 -24.18 -36.16
CA VAL A 171 -0.61 -24.72 -36.30
C VAL A 171 0.20 -23.74 -37.14
N VAL A 172 1.30 -23.22 -36.59
CA VAL A 172 2.32 -22.49 -37.35
C VAL A 172 3.62 -23.27 -37.26
N GLU A 173 4.19 -23.57 -38.43
CA GLU A 173 5.43 -24.31 -38.63
C GLU A 173 6.67 -23.38 -38.54
N ASN A 174 7.65 -23.78 -37.71
CA ASN A 174 9.13 -23.82 -37.95
C ASN A 174 9.90 -22.52 -38.33
N ILE A 175 11.09 -22.15 -37.81
CA ILE A 175 12.17 -22.74 -36.98
C ILE A 175 13.01 -21.60 -36.34
N ASP A 176 13.29 -21.72 -35.04
CA ASP A 176 14.60 -21.62 -34.37
C ASP A 176 14.34 -22.11 -32.94
N CYS A 177 15.28 -22.72 -32.20
CA CYS A 177 14.93 -23.42 -30.95
C CYS A 177 14.49 -22.48 -29.80
N MET A 178 13.24 -22.00 -29.90
CA MET A 178 12.45 -21.17 -29.00
C MET A 178 11.66 -21.98 -27.98
N THR A 179 11.82 -23.30 -27.95
CA THR A 179 10.93 -24.22 -27.25
C THR A 179 11.26 -24.46 -25.78
N CYS A 180 12.11 -23.67 -25.13
CA CYS A 180 12.29 -23.76 -23.68
C CYS A 180 12.10 -22.41 -22.99
N GLN A 181 11.05 -22.28 -22.15
CA GLN A 181 10.80 -21.06 -21.37
C GLN A 181 11.22 -21.27 -19.92
N HIS A 182 12.09 -20.39 -19.42
CA HIS A 182 12.43 -20.39 -18.00
C HIS A 182 11.19 -19.99 -17.19
N LEU A 183 10.75 -20.89 -16.31
CA LEU A 183 9.64 -20.62 -15.40
C LEU A 183 10.14 -20.08 -14.06
N SER A 184 11.33 -20.52 -13.61
CA SER A 184 11.93 -20.12 -12.35
C SER A 184 13.44 -20.34 -12.32
N ARG A 185 14.09 -19.96 -11.22
CA ARG A 185 15.51 -20.30 -10.98
C ARG A 185 15.80 -21.80 -11.01
N LYS A 186 14.81 -22.67 -10.74
CA LYS A 186 15.00 -24.12 -10.61
C LYS A 186 14.37 -24.94 -11.75
N SER A 187 13.55 -24.34 -12.61
CA SER A 187 12.78 -25.10 -13.61
C SER A 187 12.55 -24.35 -14.91
N TYR A 188 12.46 -25.09 -16.00
CA TYR A 188 12.05 -24.60 -17.32
C TYR A 188 10.95 -25.48 -17.90
N PHE A 189 10.17 -24.95 -18.84
CA PHE A 189 9.19 -25.70 -19.59
C PHE A 189 9.75 -26.04 -20.96
N CYS A 190 9.80 -27.33 -21.31
CA CYS A 190 10.25 -27.79 -22.61
C CYS A 190 9.02 -28.01 -23.52
N TYR A 191 8.77 -27.09 -24.44
CA TYR A 191 7.68 -27.17 -25.42
C TYR A 191 7.86 -28.32 -26.42
N PHE A 192 9.08 -28.78 -26.65
CA PHE A 192 9.34 -29.94 -27.51
C PHE A 192 8.80 -31.24 -26.89
N HIS A 193 9.06 -31.46 -25.59
CA HIS A 193 8.55 -32.62 -24.85
C HIS A 193 7.20 -32.36 -24.15
N ARG A 194 6.70 -31.12 -24.21
CA ARG A 194 5.47 -30.64 -23.53
C ARG A 194 5.45 -30.92 -22.03
N GLU A 195 6.59 -30.82 -21.37
CA GLU A 195 6.74 -31.09 -19.94
C GLU A 195 7.56 -30.02 -19.21
N LYS A 196 7.37 -29.96 -17.89
CA LYS A 196 8.17 -29.12 -16.99
C LYS A 196 9.37 -29.92 -16.50
N ARG A 197 10.57 -29.37 -16.67
CA ARG A 197 11.83 -29.99 -16.25
C ARG A 197 12.55 -29.12 -15.23
N ASN A 198 13.29 -29.74 -14.32
CA ASN A 198 14.19 -29.05 -13.41
C ASN A 198 15.51 -28.72 -14.14
N LYS A 199 16.21 -27.67 -13.71
CA LYS A 199 17.53 -27.35 -14.27
C LYS A 199 18.61 -28.41 -13.99
N THR A 200 18.33 -29.33 -13.08
CA THR A 200 19.19 -30.48 -12.77
C THR A 200 18.92 -31.68 -13.67
N ASP A 201 17.84 -31.65 -14.46
CA ASP A 201 17.54 -32.71 -15.41
C ASP A 201 18.40 -32.52 -16.67
N ASP A 202 18.75 -33.61 -17.34
CA ASP A 202 19.59 -33.56 -18.55
C ASP A 202 19.00 -32.58 -19.57
N LEU A 203 19.80 -31.59 -19.97
CA LEU A 203 19.36 -30.54 -20.88
C LEU A 203 18.79 -31.16 -22.16
N CYS A 204 17.70 -30.57 -22.65
CA CYS A 204 17.17 -30.95 -23.97
C CYS A 204 18.30 -30.80 -25.01
N GLU A 205 18.40 -31.74 -25.94
CA GLU A 205 19.46 -31.81 -26.96
C GLU A 205 19.61 -30.51 -27.78
N ASN A 206 18.59 -29.65 -27.77
CA ASN A 206 18.54 -28.37 -28.48
C ASN A 206 18.78 -27.12 -27.59
N TYR A 207 19.17 -27.25 -26.32
CA TYR A 207 19.43 -26.12 -25.43
C TYR A 207 20.87 -25.59 -25.63
N SER A 208 21.06 -24.47 -26.35
CA SER A 208 22.37 -23.80 -26.44
C SER A 208 22.59 -22.89 -25.23
N ALA A 209 23.74 -23.02 -24.57
CA ALA A 209 24.06 -22.32 -23.32
C ALA A 209 24.69 -20.93 -23.50
N GLU A 210 24.65 -20.36 -24.71
CA GLU A 210 25.25 -19.05 -24.99
C GLU A 210 24.22 -17.93 -24.84
N ILE A 211 24.04 -17.44 -23.62
CA ILE A 211 23.56 -16.09 -23.39
C ILE A 211 24.71 -15.33 -22.72
N VAL A 212 25.48 -14.60 -23.52
CA VAL A 212 26.41 -13.57 -23.03
C VAL A 212 25.53 -12.42 -22.55
N VAL A 213 25.24 -12.37 -21.26
CA VAL A 213 24.62 -11.20 -20.63
C VAL A 213 25.77 -10.31 -20.17
N ASP A 214 26.00 -9.21 -20.89
CA ASP A 214 26.87 -8.13 -20.41
C ASP A 214 26.23 -7.50 -19.17
N PHE A 215 26.59 -8.03 -18.00
CA PHE A 215 26.31 -7.39 -16.72
C PHE A 215 27.27 -6.22 -16.55
N ILE A 216 26.77 -5.00 -16.76
CA ILE A 216 27.48 -3.79 -16.32
C ILE A 216 27.40 -3.77 -14.78
N SER A 217 28.49 -4.18 -14.15
CA SER A 217 28.73 -4.01 -12.70
C SER A 217 28.78 -2.52 -12.38
N LEU A 218 27.93 -2.05 -11.47
CA LEU A 218 27.96 -0.69 -10.93
C LEU A 218 28.97 -0.54 -9.77
N ASN A 219 29.82 -1.54 -9.53
CA ASN A 219 30.78 -1.58 -8.42
C ASN A 219 32.23 -1.77 -8.87
N ASP A 220 32.58 -1.32 -10.07
CA ASP A 220 34.00 -1.28 -10.46
C ASP A 220 34.61 0.03 -9.96
N ASP A 221 35.16 -0.03 -8.73
CA ASP A 221 36.22 0.87 -8.27
C ASP A 221 37.47 0.64 -9.13
N ALA A 222 37.41 1.07 -10.39
CA ALA A 222 38.55 1.12 -11.27
C ALA A 222 39.25 2.47 -11.07
N THR A 223 40.35 2.43 -10.32
CA THR A 223 41.43 3.41 -10.44
C THR A 223 41.99 3.33 -11.85
N ASP A 224 41.43 4.10 -12.78
CA ASP A 224 42.00 4.25 -14.12
C ASP A 224 42.07 5.75 -14.47
N GLU A 225 43.31 6.26 -14.55
CA GLU A 225 43.63 7.69 -14.67
C GLU A 225 43.38 8.28 -16.08
N ASN A 226 42.63 7.61 -16.96
CA ASN A 226 42.42 8.09 -18.33
C ASN A 226 41.00 7.81 -18.85
N ALA A 227 40.02 8.60 -18.43
CA ALA A 227 38.69 8.63 -19.06
C ALA A 227 38.07 10.05 -19.02
N ALA A 228 38.73 11.00 -19.70
CA ALA A 228 38.14 12.30 -19.99
C ALA A 228 37.14 12.18 -21.14
N HIS A 229 35.94 11.67 -20.86
CA HIS A 229 34.66 11.92 -21.57
C HIS A 229 33.61 10.89 -21.11
N GLN A 230 33.11 11.04 -19.88
CA GLN A 230 31.89 10.34 -19.46
C GLN A 230 30.74 11.33 -19.28
N SER A 231 29.62 10.98 -19.92
CA SER A 231 28.35 11.70 -20.00
C SER A 231 27.76 12.02 -18.61
N PRO A 232 27.20 13.24 -18.39
CA PRO A 232 26.74 13.71 -17.08
C PRO A 232 25.36 13.14 -16.63
N GLN A 233 24.86 12.08 -17.27
CA GLN A 233 23.52 11.53 -17.03
C GLN A 233 23.24 11.04 -15.60
N PRO A 234 24.16 10.34 -14.89
CA PRO A 234 23.87 9.83 -13.54
C PRO A 234 23.65 10.95 -12.53
N ASN A 235 24.42 12.04 -12.66
CA ASN A 235 24.34 13.20 -11.77
C ASN A 235 23.05 13.98 -11.96
N ARG A 236 22.49 14.00 -13.18
CA ARG A 236 21.21 14.65 -13.45
C ARG A 236 20.03 13.91 -12.81
N LEU A 237 19.99 12.57 -12.92
CA LEU A 237 18.95 11.76 -12.30
C LEU A 237 19.01 11.82 -10.76
N LEU A 238 20.22 11.80 -10.18
CA LEU A 238 20.39 11.98 -8.73
C LEU A 238 19.90 13.35 -8.26
N HIS A 239 20.07 14.40 -9.06
CA HIS A 239 19.59 15.74 -8.75
C HIS A 239 18.06 15.85 -8.86
N GLU A 240 17.42 15.29 -9.90
CA GLU A 240 15.95 15.26 -10.03
C GLU A 240 15.29 14.46 -8.89
N ILE A 241 15.86 13.31 -8.50
CA ILE A 241 15.39 12.52 -7.34
C ILE A 241 15.48 13.36 -6.06
N SER A 242 16.57 14.12 -5.88
CA SER A 242 16.74 14.99 -4.71
C SER A 242 15.71 16.14 -4.67
N GLN A 243 15.32 16.69 -5.81
CA GLN A 243 14.33 17.77 -5.87
C GLN A 243 12.92 17.27 -5.55
N ILE A 244 12.52 16.12 -6.10
CA ILE A 244 11.21 15.51 -5.83
C ILE A 244 11.09 15.16 -4.35
N GLN A 245 12.15 14.58 -3.75
CA GLN A 245 12.16 14.23 -2.34
C GLN A 245 12.06 15.46 -1.42
N ALA A 246 12.72 16.58 -1.76
CA ALA A 246 12.64 17.81 -0.99
C ALA A 246 11.23 18.43 -0.99
N GLN A 247 10.48 18.29 -2.08
CA GLN A 247 9.07 18.72 -2.15
C GLN A 247 8.15 17.84 -1.30
N THR A 248 8.44 16.55 -1.16
CA THR A 248 7.62 15.63 -0.33
C THR A 248 7.80 15.86 1.17
N THR A 249 9.01 16.21 1.65
CA THR A 249 9.28 16.37 3.09
C THR A 249 8.60 17.60 3.68
N LEU A 250 8.43 18.67 2.91
CA LEU A 250 7.71 19.89 3.36
C LEU A 250 6.23 19.61 3.61
N SER A 251 5.64 18.60 2.96
CA SER A 251 4.22 18.24 3.12
C SER A 251 3.93 17.40 4.36
N ALA A 252 4.94 16.77 4.98
CA ALA A 252 4.73 15.83 6.09
C ALA A 252 4.70 16.53 7.47
N GLU A 253 5.42 17.64 7.62
CA GLU A 253 5.39 18.45 8.86
C GLU A 253 4.05 19.20 8.99
N ASP A 254 3.44 19.62 7.87
CA ASP A 254 2.12 20.26 7.85
C ASP A 254 0.97 19.27 8.18
N GLN A 255 1.12 17.97 7.84
CA GLN A 255 0.09 16.95 8.10
C GLN A 255 -0.06 16.61 9.58
N VAL A 256 1.03 16.64 10.36
CA VAL A 256 1.00 16.37 11.81
C VAL A 256 0.25 17.48 12.56
N SER A 257 0.31 18.74 12.07
CA SER A 257 -0.45 19.86 12.65
C SER A 257 -1.95 19.71 12.44
N ALA A 258 -2.38 19.27 11.26
CA ALA A 258 -3.80 19.20 10.91
C ALA A 258 -4.58 18.16 11.74
N GLU A 259 -3.96 17.01 12.03
CA GLU A 259 -4.59 15.98 12.87
C GLU A 259 -4.71 16.43 14.33
N ASP A 260 -3.68 17.09 14.85
CA ASP A 260 -3.69 17.66 16.21
C ASP A 260 -4.75 18.77 16.35
N GLU A 261 -4.89 19.63 15.33
CA GLU A 261 -5.93 20.67 15.28
C GLU A 261 -7.35 20.08 15.24
N LEU A 262 -7.57 19.03 14.43
CA LEU A 262 -8.86 18.32 14.38
C LEU A 262 -9.20 17.66 15.71
N ASN A 263 -8.23 17.03 16.37
CA ASN A 263 -8.42 16.44 17.69
C ASN A 263 -8.70 17.50 18.77
N HIS A 264 -8.07 18.68 18.66
CA HIS A 264 -8.36 19.80 19.53
C HIS A 264 -9.79 20.33 19.35
N ILE A 265 -10.23 20.55 18.11
CA ILE A 265 -11.61 20.94 17.77
C ILE A 265 -12.63 19.92 18.30
N ARG A 266 -12.32 18.63 18.14
CA ARG A 266 -13.15 17.53 18.66
C ARG A 266 -13.35 17.64 20.16
N THR A 267 -12.26 17.87 20.90
CA THR A 267 -12.27 18.02 22.35
C THR A 267 -13.13 19.22 22.78
N LEU A 268 -12.93 20.39 22.15
CA LEU A 268 -13.70 21.60 22.46
C LEU A 268 -15.22 21.42 22.27
N LEU A 269 -15.63 20.76 21.18
CA LEU A 269 -17.06 20.52 20.92
C LEU A 269 -17.65 19.46 21.87
N GLN A 270 -16.86 18.45 22.27
CA GLN A 270 -17.27 17.45 23.27
C GLN A 270 -17.45 18.11 24.65
N ASP A 271 -16.49 18.92 25.11
CA ASP A 271 -16.60 19.67 26.35
C ASP A 271 -17.83 20.57 26.37
N ARG A 272 -18.17 21.18 25.22
CA ARG A 272 -19.40 21.97 25.07
C ARG A 272 -20.67 21.14 25.28
N ILE A 273 -20.70 19.89 24.81
CA ILE A 273 -21.82 18.97 25.05
C ILE A 273 -21.91 18.62 26.54
N GLU A 274 -20.77 18.33 27.17
CA GLU A 274 -20.71 17.89 28.56
C GLU A 274 -21.10 19.00 29.56
N THR A 275 -20.79 20.25 29.25
CA THR A 275 -21.19 21.41 30.06
C THR A 275 -22.70 21.69 30.01
N ALA A 276 -23.42 21.16 29.01
CA ALA A 276 -24.88 21.26 28.94
C ALA A 276 -25.56 20.19 29.82
N ALA A 277 -26.57 20.61 30.58
CA ALA A 277 -27.33 19.72 31.45
C ALA A 277 -27.89 18.51 30.67
N ALA A 278 -27.73 17.32 31.25
CA ALA A 278 -28.20 16.07 30.67
C ALA A 278 -29.72 16.12 30.38
N GLY A 279 -30.12 15.66 29.19
CA GLY A 279 -31.51 15.69 28.73
C GLY A 279 -32.05 17.08 28.38
N SER A 280 -31.22 18.13 28.41
CA SER A 280 -31.65 19.46 27.96
C SER A 280 -31.69 19.55 26.43
N LYS A 281 -32.65 20.30 25.89
CA LYS A 281 -32.70 20.64 24.45
C LYS A 281 -31.42 21.30 23.95
N ARG A 282 -30.70 21.98 24.83
CA ARG A 282 -29.41 22.60 24.52
C ARG A 282 -28.34 21.53 24.28
N ARG A 283 -28.31 20.48 25.11
CA ARG A 283 -27.40 19.36 24.93
C ARG A 283 -27.70 18.61 23.62
N GLU A 284 -28.97 18.30 23.35
CA GLU A 284 -29.39 17.68 22.08
C GLU A 284 -28.96 18.51 20.87
N MET A 285 -29.08 19.85 20.97
CA MET A 285 -28.61 20.76 19.92
C MET A 285 -27.08 20.71 19.75
N TYR A 286 -26.30 20.65 20.83
CA TYR A 286 -24.85 20.56 20.75
C TYR A 286 -24.37 19.20 20.21
N GLU A 287 -25.02 18.11 20.60
CA GLU A 287 -24.75 16.77 20.06
C GLU A 287 -25.02 16.75 18.54
N ARG A 288 -26.13 17.34 18.10
CA ARG A 288 -26.41 17.49 16.67
C ARG A 288 -25.39 18.37 15.95
N GLN A 289 -24.98 19.50 16.55
CA GLN A 289 -23.98 20.39 15.97
C GLN A 289 -22.62 19.70 15.81
N TYR A 290 -22.21 18.92 16.81
CA TYR A 290 -20.99 18.12 16.75
C TYR A 290 -21.02 17.12 15.61
N GLU A 291 -22.10 16.33 15.53
CA GLU A 291 -22.26 15.30 14.50
C GLU A 291 -22.25 15.93 13.09
N LEU A 292 -23.09 16.93 12.87
CA LEU A 292 -23.18 17.59 11.56
C LEU A 292 -21.87 18.26 11.15
N PHE A 293 -21.11 18.83 12.10
CA PHE A 293 -19.84 19.47 11.81
C PHE A 293 -18.81 18.45 11.29
N PHE A 294 -18.65 17.32 11.98
CA PHE A 294 -17.68 16.32 11.56
C PHE A 294 -18.12 15.58 10.29
N GLN A 295 -19.41 15.33 10.09
CA GLN A 295 -19.90 14.76 8.83
C GLN A 295 -19.57 15.66 7.64
N ILE A 296 -19.71 16.99 7.77
CA ILE A 296 -19.32 17.92 6.69
C ILE A 296 -17.82 17.86 6.43
N VAL A 297 -17.01 17.88 7.49
CA VAL A 297 -15.54 17.78 7.35
C VAL A 297 -15.16 16.49 6.64
N MET A 298 -15.71 15.34 7.04
CA MET A 298 -15.45 14.06 6.36
C MET A 298 -15.89 14.10 4.91
N LYS A 299 -17.08 14.63 4.60
CA LYS A 299 -17.55 14.76 3.21
C LYS A 299 -16.68 15.67 2.35
N MET A 300 -16.14 16.73 2.91
CA MET A 300 -15.21 17.61 2.19
C MET A 300 -13.84 16.96 1.98
N CYS A 301 -13.39 16.09 2.88
CA CYS A 301 -12.09 15.42 2.80
C CYS A 301 -12.11 14.13 1.97
N ASP A 302 -13.15 13.31 2.10
CA ASP A 302 -13.23 11.98 1.49
C ASP A 302 -13.80 12.05 0.06
N ASP A 303 -14.84 12.88 -0.14
CA ASP A 303 -15.56 12.96 -1.42
C ASP A 303 -15.10 14.16 -2.29
N ASP A 304 -14.08 14.92 -1.85
CA ASP A 304 -13.61 16.18 -2.48
C ASP A 304 -14.74 17.19 -2.80
N LEU A 305 -15.80 17.20 -1.98
CA LEU A 305 -16.96 18.07 -2.18
C LEU A 305 -16.70 19.50 -1.71
N GLU A 306 -17.24 20.47 -2.46
CA GLU A 306 -17.35 21.85 -1.96
C GLU A 306 -18.31 21.92 -0.77
N GLU A 307 -18.11 22.89 0.13
CA GLU A 307 -18.89 23.02 1.37
C GLU A 307 -20.41 23.05 1.13
N ASP A 308 -20.86 23.74 0.09
CA ASP A 308 -22.28 23.86 -0.24
C ASP A 308 -22.90 22.53 -0.70
N ASP A 309 -22.14 21.71 -1.42
CA ASP A 309 -22.58 20.39 -1.87
C ASP A 309 -22.58 19.37 -0.72
N ALA A 310 -21.55 19.41 0.13
CA ALA A 310 -21.51 18.61 1.36
C ALA A 310 -22.70 18.93 2.28
N ILE A 311 -23.04 20.21 2.45
CA ILE A 311 -24.21 20.67 3.20
C ILE A 311 -25.51 20.11 2.61
N GLN A 312 -25.69 20.16 1.29
CA GLN A 312 -26.88 19.63 0.63
C GLN A 312 -26.99 18.12 0.77
N ALA A 313 -25.88 17.40 0.61
CA ALA A 313 -25.82 15.95 0.75
C ALA A 313 -26.23 15.51 2.17
N ILE A 314 -25.64 16.12 3.20
CA ILE A 314 -25.94 15.79 4.60
C ILE A 314 -27.35 16.22 5.00
N ALA A 315 -27.82 17.38 4.53
CA ALA A 315 -29.20 17.81 4.77
C ALA A 315 -30.22 16.78 4.24
N LYS A 316 -29.96 16.22 3.06
CA LYS A 316 -30.77 15.17 2.45
C LYS A 316 -30.68 13.85 3.23
N GLU A 317 -29.48 13.44 3.62
CA GLU A 317 -29.22 12.20 4.37
C GLU A 317 -29.93 12.18 5.73
N PHE A 318 -29.79 13.26 6.50
CA PHE A 318 -30.38 13.38 7.83
C PHE A 318 -31.85 13.82 7.81
N GLY A 319 -32.42 14.14 6.64
CA GLY A 319 -33.78 14.65 6.51
C GLY A 319 -34.00 16.01 7.20
N ILE A 320 -32.95 16.83 7.28
CA ILE A 320 -32.97 18.15 7.93
C ILE A 320 -33.03 19.24 6.85
N LYS A 321 -33.70 20.36 7.14
CA LYS A 321 -33.71 21.51 6.22
C LYS A 321 -32.31 22.12 6.15
N GLU A 322 -31.82 22.37 4.94
CA GLU A 322 -30.48 22.94 4.69
C GLU A 322 -30.17 24.18 5.55
N TRP A 323 -31.12 25.12 5.67
CA TRP A 323 -30.93 26.32 6.49
C TRP A 323 -30.73 26.02 7.99
N THR A 324 -31.31 24.93 8.49
CA THR A 324 -31.12 24.49 9.88
C THR A 324 -29.70 23.97 10.07
N LEU A 325 -29.20 23.18 9.11
CA LEU A 325 -27.83 22.68 9.12
C LEU A 325 -26.83 23.84 9.02
N ARG A 326 -27.02 24.77 8.07
CA ARG A 326 -26.18 25.98 7.95
C ARG A 326 -26.13 26.81 9.24
N ARG A 327 -27.28 26.99 9.91
CA ARG A 327 -27.33 27.67 11.21
C ARG A 327 -26.51 26.92 12.26
N ASP A 328 -26.72 25.62 12.37
CA ASP A 328 -26.04 24.78 13.38
C ASP A 328 -24.52 24.76 13.16
N ILE A 329 -24.05 24.69 11.92
CA ILE A 329 -22.62 24.78 11.56
C ILE A 329 -22.04 26.16 11.86
N ARG A 330 -22.77 27.23 11.53
CA ARG A 330 -22.35 28.59 11.89
C ARG A 330 -22.21 28.74 13.41
N ASP A 331 -23.18 28.23 14.17
CA ASP A 331 -23.16 28.29 15.65
C ASP A 331 -22.03 27.44 16.25
N ALA A 332 -21.59 26.36 15.58
CA ALA A 332 -20.39 25.60 15.94
C ALA A 332 -19.11 26.38 15.62
N ARG A 333 -18.99 26.95 14.42
CA ARG A 333 -17.85 27.79 14.00
C ARG A 333 -17.66 29.00 14.91
N GLU A 334 -18.74 29.71 15.25
CA GLU A 334 -18.68 30.84 16.18
C GLU A 334 -18.24 30.45 17.58
N PHE A 335 -18.57 29.23 18.03
CA PHE A 335 -18.08 28.72 19.30
C PHE A 335 -16.58 28.41 19.22
N LEU A 336 -16.13 27.74 18.17
CA LEU A 336 -14.72 27.42 17.97
C LEU A 336 -13.86 28.69 17.87
N LEU A 337 -14.30 29.70 17.12
CA LEU A 337 -13.60 31.00 17.02
C LEU A 337 -13.47 31.75 18.35
N LYS A 338 -14.30 31.44 19.35
CA LYS A 338 -14.23 32.07 20.69
C LYS A 338 -13.36 31.29 21.68
N ASN A 339 -13.04 30.04 21.38
CA ASN A 339 -12.36 29.11 22.29
C ASN A 339 -11.08 28.49 21.71
N ALA A 340 -10.77 28.74 20.43
CA ALA A 340 -9.45 28.63 19.83
C ALA A 340 -8.63 29.90 20.14
#